data_AF-A0A2E0UHC0-F1
#
_entry.id   AF-A0A2E0UHC0-F1
#
_cell.length_a   1.000
_cell.length_b   1.000
_cell.length_c   1.000
_cell.angle_alpha   90.00
_cell.angle_beta   90.00
_cell.angle_gamma   90.00
#
_symmetry.space_group_name_H-M   'P 1'
#
loop_
_entity.id
_entity.type
_entity.pdbx_description
1 polymer ?
#
loop_
_entity_poly.entity_id
_entity_poly.type
_entity_poly.pdbx_seq_one_letter_code
_entity_poly.pdbx_strand_id
1 'polypeptide(L)'
;MVQVLPGAPRELPATHLLIPVITISLLVLYAIVQGAAQMVPHVTVGFGMFAAVWLIAYRLQPNLGRSSTFILYFLPFIMYGALYDPIHQMMTAANPSLVDPALIKIDEAIFGVNPNIWLRSVAVEYLTDVMYLSYFSYYFGMPVLLILMFLRSPEARFRKVLTAMLLGWYGALLSYQLFPALGPERFMTDYLAPLTGRFPTTEWIQGFLKGNLASHVRDCVPSMHTGVTMLTLIYGFQYQRTFFLIYVVPGSLLILSTMYLQQHYV
;
A
#
# COMPACT_ATOMS: atom_id res chain seq x y z
N MET A 1 -14.23 -11.78 34.41
CA MET A 1 -15.20 -12.17 33.37
C MET A 1 -14.41 -12.49 32.11
N VAL A 2 -14.18 -13.77 31.81
CA VAL A 2 -13.45 -14.19 30.61
C VAL A 2 -14.34 -13.86 29.42
N GLN A 3 -14.01 -12.80 28.68
CA GLN A 3 -14.67 -12.52 27.41
C GLN A 3 -14.41 -13.71 26.50
N VAL A 4 -15.46 -14.50 26.25
CA VAL A 4 -15.46 -15.51 25.20
C VAL A 4 -15.13 -14.76 23.91
N LEU A 5 -13.92 -15.01 23.38
CA LEU A 5 -13.49 -14.41 22.12
C LEU A 5 -14.60 -14.69 21.09
N PRO A 6 -15.10 -13.67 20.38
CA PRO A 6 -16.11 -13.88 19.36
C PRO A 6 -15.62 -14.99 18.41
N GLY A 7 -16.53 -15.91 18.07
CA GLY A 7 -16.24 -16.99 17.13
C GLY A 7 -15.60 -16.42 15.88
N ALA A 8 -14.53 -17.06 15.41
CA ALA A 8 -13.80 -16.60 14.24
C ALA A 8 -14.74 -16.51 13.02
N PRO A 9 -14.50 -15.57 12.09
CA PRO A 9 -15.23 -15.51 10.84
C PRO A 9 -15.28 -16.87 10.15
N ARG A 10 -16.46 -17.38 9.83
CA ARG A 10 -16.64 -18.73 9.27
C ARG A 10 -16.80 -18.76 7.75
N GLU A 11 -17.09 -17.63 7.12
CA GLU A 11 -17.27 -17.59 5.66
C GLU A 11 -16.37 -16.56 4.99
N LEU A 12 -15.88 -16.91 3.80
CA LEU A 12 -15.13 -16.00 2.96
C LEU A 12 -16.12 -15.14 2.16
N PRO A 13 -16.14 -13.81 2.32
CA PRO A 13 -17.06 -12.96 1.58
C PRO A 13 -16.59 -12.83 0.12
N ALA A 14 -17.54 -12.92 -0.80
CA ALA A 14 -17.29 -12.80 -2.24
C ALA A 14 -16.61 -11.47 -2.63
N THR A 15 -16.85 -10.40 -1.87
CA THR A 15 -16.22 -9.08 -2.08
C THR A 15 -14.69 -9.12 -2.07
N HIS A 16 -14.08 -10.10 -1.41
CA HIS A 16 -12.62 -10.24 -1.34
C HIS A 16 -11.98 -10.64 -2.67
N LEU A 17 -12.70 -11.37 -3.52
CA LEU A 17 -12.24 -11.68 -4.87
C LEU A 17 -12.73 -10.64 -5.87
N LEU A 18 -13.95 -10.11 -5.70
CA LEU A 18 -14.55 -9.16 -6.64
C LEU A 18 -13.72 -7.89 -6.84
N ILE A 19 -13.23 -7.27 -5.77
CA ILE A 19 -12.43 -6.03 -5.88
C ILE A 19 -11.16 -6.28 -6.72
N PRO A 20 -10.28 -7.26 -6.37
CA PRO A 20 -9.14 -7.59 -7.22
C PRO A 20 -9.52 -7.96 -8.66
N VAL A 21 -10.55 -8.79 -8.87
CA VAL A 21 -10.98 -9.21 -10.22
C VAL A 21 -11.32 -8.00 -11.06
N ILE A 22 -12.15 -7.10 -10.55
CA ILE A 22 -12.60 -5.92 -11.29
C ILE A 22 -11.39 -5.03 -11.60
N THR A 23 -10.58 -4.69 -10.60
CA THR A 23 -9.42 -3.81 -10.79
C THR A 23 -8.42 -4.38 -11.78
N ILE A 24 -7.99 -5.63 -11.60
CA ILE A 24 -6.99 -6.25 -12.49
C ILE A 24 -7.56 -6.43 -13.90
N SER A 25 -8.83 -6.80 -14.06
CA SER A 25 -9.44 -6.91 -15.39
C SER A 25 -9.49 -5.57 -16.12
N LEU A 26 -9.80 -4.47 -15.41
CA LEU A 26 -9.78 -3.13 -15.99
C LEU A 26 -8.38 -2.72 -16.43
N LEU A 27 -7.35 -2.99 -15.61
CA LEU A 27 -5.96 -2.68 -15.95
C LEU A 27 -5.45 -3.51 -17.13
N VAL A 28 -5.78 -4.81 -17.17
CA VAL A 28 -5.45 -5.69 -18.30
C VAL A 28 -6.14 -5.22 -19.58
N LEU A 29 -7.43 -4.90 -19.52
CA LEU A 29 -8.17 -4.39 -20.66
C LEU A 29 -7.55 -3.08 -21.18
N TYR A 30 -7.24 -2.15 -20.27
CA TYR A 30 -6.57 -0.90 -20.61
C TYR A 30 -5.22 -1.16 -21.29
N ALA A 31 -4.39 -2.04 -20.75
CA ALA A 31 -3.10 -2.38 -21.33
C ALA A 31 -3.22 -2.98 -22.74
N ILE A 32 -4.20 -3.86 -22.98
CA ILE A 32 -4.48 -4.42 -24.31
C ILE A 32 -4.87 -3.31 -25.29
N VAL A 33 -5.77 -2.41 -24.89
CA VAL A 33 -6.23 -1.28 -25.74
C VAL A 33 -5.06 -0.36 -26.10
N GLN A 34 -4.12 -0.13 -25.19
CA GLN A 34 -2.93 0.68 -25.42
C GLN A 34 -1.80 -0.09 -26.14
N GLY A 35 -2.00 -1.35 -26.52
CA GLY A 35 -0.97 -2.18 -27.17
C GLY A 35 0.17 -2.64 -26.26
N ALA A 36 0.05 -2.44 -24.94
CA ALA A 36 1.04 -2.81 -23.92
C ALA A 36 0.85 -4.25 -23.42
N ALA A 37 0.76 -5.21 -24.34
CA ALA A 37 0.34 -6.58 -24.03
C ALA A 37 1.44 -7.51 -23.49
N GLN A 38 2.71 -7.08 -23.43
CA GLN A 38 3.84 -7.97 -23.10
C GLN A 38 3.73 -8.60 -21.70
N MET A 39 3.28 -7.83 -20.71
CA MET A 39 3.11 -8.30 -19.33
C MET A 39 1.72 -8.88 -19.04
N VAL A 40 0.77 -8.77 -19.97
CA VAL A 40 -0.61 -9.27 -19.79
C VAL A 40 -0.65 -10.77 -19.49
N PRO A 41 0.11 -11.66 -20.16
CA PRO A 41 0.10 -13.09 -19.83
C PRO A 41 0.57 -13.37 -18.40
N HIS A 42 1.62 -12.70 -17.93
CA HIS A 42 2.15 -12.88 -16.57
C HIS A 42 1.12 -12.44 -15.51
N VAL A 43 0.52 -11.26 -15.70
CA VAL A 43 -0.52 -10.74 -14.81
C VAL A 43 -1.76 -11.66 -14.84
N THR A 44 -2.21 -12.08 -16.02
CA THR A 44 -3.42 -12.91 -16.18
C THR A 44 -3.24 -14.31 -15.62
N VAL A 45 -2.11 -14.97 -15.89
CA VAL A 45 -1.82 -16.31 -15.35
C VAL A 45 -1.65 -16.26 -13.84
N GLY A 46 -0.85 -15.31 -13.35
CA GLY A 46 -0.66 -15.12 -11.91
C GLY A 46 -1.99 -14.88 -11.21
N PHE A 47 -2.78 -13.92 -11.69
CA PHE A 47 -4.10 -13.62 -11.15
C PHE A 47 -5.06 -14.83 -11.24
N GLY A 48 -5.05 -15.56 -12.36
CA GLY A 48 -5.84 -16.76 -12.57
C GLY A 48 -5.52 -17.87 -11.56
N MET A 49 -4.24 -18.08 -11.24
CA MET A 49 -3.82 -19.01 -10.18
C MET A 49 -4.36 -18.59 -8.82
N PHE A 50 -4.27 -17.30 -8.47
CA PHE A 50 -4.82 -16.79 -7.21
C PHE A 50 -6.33 -16.92 -7.13
N ALA A 51 -7.04 -16.60 -8.21
CA ALA A 51 -8.49 -16.78 -8.31
C ALA A 51 -8.88 -18.25 -8.17
N ALA A 52 -8.14 -19.17 -8.79
CA ALA A 52 -8.36 -20.60 -8.65
C ALA A 52 -8.17 -21.08 -7.20
N VAL A 53 -7.07 -20.68 -6.54
CA VAL A 53 -6.83 -20.99 -5.12
C VAL A 53 -7.95 -20.45 -4.23
N TRP A 54 -8.35 -19.20 -4.46
CA TRP A 54 -9.45 -18.58 -3.71
C TRP A 54 -10.77 -19.33 -3.93
N LEU A 55 -11.10 -19.69 -5.18
CA LEU A 55 -12.33 -20.41 -5.52
C LEU A 55 -12.35 -21.81 -4.92
N ILE A 56 -11.24 -22.55 -4.98
CA ILE A 56 -11.11 -23.86 -4.33
C ILE A 56 -11.33 -23.70 -2.82
N ALA A 57 -10.68 -22.71 -2.21
CA ALA A 57 -10.82 -22.48 -0.78
C ALA A 57 -12.23 -22.03 -0.38
N TYR A 58 -12.90 -21.22 -1.20
CA TYR A 58 -14.30 -20.84 -1.02
C TYR A 58 -15.23 -22.05 -1.10
N ARG A 59 -14.97 -23.01 -2.01
CA ARG A 59 -15.75 -24.26 -2.11
C ARG A 59 -15.51 -25.19 -0.92
N LEU A 60 -14.27 -25.24 -0.42
CA LEU A 60 -13.87 -26.08 0.70
C LEU A 60 -14.08 -25.42 2.07
N GLN A 61 -14.57 -24.17 2.11
CA GLN A 61 -14.71 -23.38 3.34
C GLN A 61 -15.43 -24.09 4.50
N PRO A 62 -16.45 -24.96 4.31
CA PRO A 62 -17.10 -25.64 5.43
C PRO A 62 -16.14 -26.55 6.21
N ASN A 63 -15.04 -26.98 5.58
CA ASN A 63 -14.03 -27.88 6.14
C ASN A 63 -12.75 -27.15 6.57
N LEU A 64 -12.67 -25.82 6.42
CA LEU A 64 -11.47 -25.07 6.75
C LEU A 64 -11.39 -24.71 8.24
N GLY A 65 -10.21 -24.93 8.82
CA GLY A 65 -9.90 -24.48 10.18
C GLY A 65 -9.67 -22.96 10.24
N ARG A 66 -9.71 -22.40 11.46
CA ARG A 66 -9.57 -20.96 11.71
C ARG A 66 -8.32 -20.34 11.06
N SER A 67 -7.18 -21.01 11.15
CA SER A 67 -5.91 -20.52 10.59
C SER A 67 -5.92 -20.48 9.05
N SER A 68 -6.56 -21.47 8.41
CA SER A 68 -6.71 -21.51 6.96
C SER A 68 -7.60 -20.36 6.47
N THR A 69 -8.73 -20.11 7.13
CA THR A 69 -9.60 -18.97 6.81
C THR A 69 -8.87 -17.64 7.00
N PHE A 70 -8.05 -17.51 8.04
CA PHE A 70 -7.22 -16.32 8.25
C PHE A 70 -6.26 -16.05 7.09
N ILE A 71 -5.51 -17.06 6.65
CA ILE A 71 -4.58 -16.95 5.52
C ILE A 71 -5.31 -16.50 4.25
N LEU A 72 -6.51 -17.03 4.02
CA LEU A 72 -7.33 -16.69 2.86
C LEU A 72 -7.86 -15.26 2.86
N TYR A 73 -8.05 -14.65 4.05
CA TYR A 73 -8.34 -13.23 4.14
C TYR A 73 -7.16 -12.34 3.73
N PHE A 74 -5.93 -12.83 3.90
CA PHE A 74 -4.73 -12.11 3.49
C PHE A 74 -4.31 -12.39 2.05
N LEU A 75 -4.89 -13.42 1.41
CA LEU A 75 -4.55 -13.84 0.06
C LEU A 75 -4.59 -12.70 -0.97
N PRO A 76 -5.57 -11.79 -0.99
CA PRO A 76 -5.54 -10.67 -1.92
C PRO A 76 -4.37 -9.68 -1.70
N PHE A 77 -3.87 -9.50 -0.47
CA PHE A 77 -2.70 -8.66 -0.21
C PHE A 77 -1.41 -9.37 -0.60
N ILE A 78 -1.32 -10.68 -0.35
CA ILE A 78 -0.20 -11.51 -0.80
C ILE A 78 -0.11 -11.48 -2.33
N MET A 79 -1.26 -11.63 -3.01
CA MET A 79 -1.35 -11.50 -4.46
C MET A 79 -0.90 -10.13 -4.93
N TYR A 80 -1.38 -9.06 -4.29
CA TYR A 80 -0.98 -7.70 -4.64
C TYR A 80 0.55 -7.57 -4.63
N GLY A 81 1.20 -8.03 -3.56
CA GLY A 81 2.67 -8.00 -3.46
C GLY A 81 3.35 -8.88 -4.51
N ALA A 82 2.85 -10.10 -4.73
CA ALA A 82 3.43 -11.04 -5.69
C ALA A 82 3.31 -10.58 -7.16
N LEU A 83 2.27 -9.81 -7.49
CA LEU A 83 2.03 -9.28 -8.83
C LEU A 83 2.40 -7.81 -8.97
N TYR A 84 2.95 -7.18 -7.92
CA TYR A 84 3.21 -5.74 -7.91
C TYR A 84 4.07 -5.29 -9.09
N ASP A 85 5.24 -5.91 -9.24
CA ASP A 85 6.18 -5.60 -10.33
C ASP A 85 5.60 -5.83 -11.74
N PRO A 86 5.06 -7.01 -12.10
CA PRO A 86 4.50 -7.21 -13.44
C PRO A 86 3.28 -6.31 -13.73
N ILE A 87 2.46 -5.99 -12.71
CA ILE A 87 1.37 -5.01 -12.84
C ILE A 87 1.93 -3.63 -13.16
N HIS A 88 2.94 -3.16 -12.42
CA HIS A 88 3.54 -1.85 -12.65
C HIS A 88 4.29 -1.76 -13.98
N GLN A 89 4.98 -2.81 -14.43
CA GLN A 89 5.56 -2.86 -15.77
C GLN A 89 4.48 -2.74 -16.85
N MET A 90 3.37 -3.46 -16.70
CA MET A 90 2.22 -3.39 -17.61
C MET A 90 1.62 -1.98 -17.67
N MET A 91 1.35 -1.39 -16.50
CA MET A 91 0.80 -0.03 -16.39
C MET A 91 1.73 1.02 -16.99
N THR A 92 3.03 0.88 -16.76
CA THR A 92 4.06 1.80 -17.24
C THR A 92 4.20 1.74 -18.76
N ALA A 93 4.14 0.54 -19.34
CA ALA A 93 4.11 0.36 -20.79
C ALA A 93 2.81 0.92 -21.42
N ALA A 94 1.67 0.80 -20.72
CA ALA A 94 0.38 1.26 -21.20
C ALA A 94 0.21 2.79 -21.17
N ASN A 95 0.82 3.47 -20.20
CA ASN A 95 0.78 4.93 -20.09
C ASN A 95 2.15 5.49 -19.68
N PRO A 96 3.02 5.86 -20.64
CA PRO A 96 4.37 6.34 -20.36
C PRO A 96 4.43 7.76 -19.78
N SER A 97 3.32 8.51 -19.79
CA SER A 97 3.27 9.89 -19.33
C SER A 97 3.59 10.01 -17.84
N LEU A 98 4.05 11.19 -17.42
CA LEU A 98 4.31 11.53 -16.03
C LEU A 98 3.63 12.83 -15.66
N VAL A 99 2.87 12.82 -14.56
CA VAL A 99 2.23 14.03 -14.03
C VAL A 99 3.12 14.79 -13.03
N ASP A 100 4.32 14.27 -12.72
CA ASP A 100 5.31 14.90 -11.82
C ASP A 100 5.53 16.40 -12.09
N PRO A 101 5.72 16.90 -13.34
CA PRO A 101 5.88 18.33 -13.58
C PRO A 101 4.67 19.18 -13.17
N ALA A 102 3.45 18.62 -13.29
CA ALA A 102 2.24 19.31 -12.87
C ALA A 102 2.13 19.33 -11.34
N LEU A 103 2.49 18.24 -10.67
CA LEU A 103 2.50 18.14 -9.21
C LEU A 103 3.50 19.15 -8.59
N ILE A 104 4.70 19.26 -9.15
CA ILE A 104 5.69 20.27 -8.72
C ILE A 104 5.11 21.68 -8.80
N LYS A 105 4.45 22.03 -9.90
CA LYS A 105 3.84 23.36 -10.07
C LYS A 105 2.68 23.60 -9.11
N ILE A 106 1.90 22.56 -8.79
CA ILE A 106 0.82 22.65 -7.81
C ILE A 106 1.41 22.93 -6.42
N ASP A 107 2.40 22.16 -6.00
CA ASP A 107 3.11 22.37 -4.74
C ASP A 107 3.69 23.80 -4.66
N GLU A 108 4.41 24.23 -5.69
CA GLU A 108 5.00 25.57 -5.75
C GLU A 108 3.94 26.69 -5.74
N ALA A 109 2.79 26.48 -6.38
CA ALA A 109 1.69 27.44 -6.36
C ALA A 109 1.02 27.55 -4.98
N ILE A 110 0.93 26.45 -4.24
CA ILE A 110 0.31 26.42 -2.90
C ILE A 110 1.26 27.00 -1.84
N PHE A 111 2.54 26.61 -1.87
CA PHE A 111 3.50 26.92 -0.82
C PHE A 111 4.44 28.09 -1.15
N GLY A 112 4.44 28.57 -2.41
CA GLY A 112 5.35 29.61 -2.90
C GLY A 112 6.80 29.15 -3.08
N VAL A 113 7.10 27.90 -2.70
CA VAL A 113 8.39 27.23 -2.81
C VAL A 113 8.14 25.75 -3.12
N ASN A 114 9.15 25.03 -3.60
CA ASN A 114 9.08 23.57 -3.70
C ASN A 114 9.23 22.94 -2.30
N PRO A 115 8.19 22.30 -1.73
CA PRO A 115 8.23 21.79 -0.37
C PRO A 115 9.26 20.68 -0.17
N ASN A 116 9.49 19.84 -1.18
CA ASN A 116 10.46 18.75 -1.10
C ASN A 116 11.90 19.27 -1.03
N ILE A 117 12.22 20.31 -1.82
CA ILE A 117 13.53 20.99 -1.75
C ILE A 117 13.66 21.73 -0.40
N TRP A 118 12.60 22.40 0.06
CA TRP A 118 12.62 23.08 1.35
C TRP A 118 12.81 22.11 2.53
N LEU A 119 12.05 21.01 2.58
CA LEU A 119 12.18 19.96 3.61
C LEU A 119 13.59 19.37 3.63
N ARG A 120 14.19 19.14 2.46
CA ARG A 120 15.59 18.72 2.34
C ARG A 120 16.54 19.72 3.01
N SER A 121 16.33 21.03 2.82
CA SER A 121 17.21 22.07 3.36
C SER A 121 17.22 22.15 4.90
N VAL A 122 16.16 21.65 5.54
CA VAL A 122 16.02 21.61 7.00
C VAL A 122 16.18 20.20 7.57
N ALA A 123 16.50 19.21 6.73
CA ALA A 123 16.67 17.82 7.14
C ALA A 123 17.91 17.64 8.03
N VAL A 124 17.79 16.83 9.08
CA VAL A 124 18.90 16.48 9.99
C VAL A 124 18.95 14.97 10.20
N GLU A 125 20.15 14.42 10.35
CA GLU A 125 20.40 12.96 10.36
C GLU A 125 19.52 12.21 11.37
N TYR A 126 19.41 12.71 12.62
CA TYR A 126 18.60 12.08 13.66
C TYR A 126 17.10 12.07 13.34
N LEU A 127 16.60 13.15 12.72
CA LEU A 127 15.21 13.21 12.29
C LEU A 127 14.99 12.24 11.12
N THR A 128 15.96 12.14 10.21
CA THR A 128 15.93 11.18 9.11
C THR A 128 15.86 9.74 9.61
N ASP A 129 16.58 9.37 10.67
CA ASP A 129 16.48 8.04 11.28
C ASP A 129 15.07 7.76 11.81
N VAL A 130 14.47 8.71 12.53
CA VAL A 130 13.10 8.60 13.04
C VAL A 130 12.09 8.50 11.89
N MET A 131 12.30 9.28 10.82
CA MET A 131 11.40 9.30 9.67
C MET A 131 11.48 7.99 8.88
N TYR A 132 12.65 7.41 8.66
CA TYR A 132 12.77 6.09 8.04
C TYR A 132 12.16 4.99 8.91
N LEU A 133 12.39 5.00 10.23
CA LEU A 133 11.78 4.02 11.13
C LEU A 133 10.25 4.13 11.13
N SER A 134 9.72 5.36 11.16
CA SER A 134 8.28 5.60 11.09
C SER A 134 7.71 5.18 9.74
N TYR A 135 8.42 5.47 8.64
CA TYR A 135 8.04 5.03 7.29
C TYR A 135 7.98 3.50 7.21
N PHE A 136 8.99 2.82 7.74
CA PHE A 136 9.05 1.36 7.79
C PHE A 136 7.96 0.73 8.66
N SER A 137 7.38 1.48 9.61
CA SER A 137 6.25 1.00 10.42
C SER A 137 5.00 0.65 9.59
N TYR A 138 4.94 1.12 8.34
CA TYR A 138 3.91 0.78 7.34
C TYR A 138 3.68 -0.73 7.23
N TYR A 139 4.76 -1.51 7.20
CA TYR A 139 4.73 -2.96 7.04
C TYR A 139 4.11 -3.70 8.24
N PHE A 140 3.89 -3.01 9.37
CA PHE A 140 3.32 -3.59 10.58
C PHE A 140 1.93 -3.06 10.90
N GLY A 141 1.65 -1.77 10.67
CA GLY A 141 0.42 -1.12 11.11
C GLY A 141 -0.85 -1.85 10.68
N MET A 142 -1.05 -1.98 9.36
CA MET A 142 -2.24 -2.63 8.80
C MET A 142 -2.30 -4.13 9.14
N PRO A 143 -1.23 -4.93 8.95
CA PRO A 143 -1.26 -6.36 9.31
C PRO A 143 -1.59 -6.61 10.78
N VAL A 144 -0.98 -5.86 11.70
CA VAL A 144 -1.23 -5.99 13.15
C VAL A 144 -2.68 -5.63 13.47
N LEU A 145 -3.22 -4.54 12.91
CA LEU A 145 -4.62 -4.19 13.10
C LEU A 145 -5.55 -5.31 12.63
N LEU A 146 -5.34 -5.84 11.42
CA LEU A 146 -6.18 -6.91 10.88
C LEU A 146 -6.09 -8.20 11.69
N ILE A 147 -4.89 -8.58 12.17
CA ILE A 147 -4.70 -9.72 13.08
C ILE A 147 -5.51 -9.51 14.35
N LEU A 148 -5.36 -8.36 15.02
CA LEU A 148 -6.08 -8.05 16.25
C LEU A 148 -7.60 -8.08 16.04
N MET A 149 -8.06 -7.51 14.93
CA MET A 149 -9.48 -7.52 14.59
C MET A 149 -10.00 -8.93 14.30
N PHE A 150 -9.27 -9.75 13.56
CA PHE A 150 -9.64 -11.15 13.32
C PHE A 150 -9.73 -11.98 14.61
N LEU A 151 -8.87 -11.69 15.58
CA LEU A 151 -8.84 -12.42 16.85
C LEU A 151 -9.93 -11.96 17.83
N ARG A 152 -10.25 -10.65 17.85
CA ARG A 152 -10.98 -10.02 18.95
C ARG A 152 -12.27 -9.29 18.53
N SER A 153 -12.47 -9.01 17.25
CA SER A 153 -13.62 -8.22 16.79
C SER A 153 -14.74 -9.12 16.26
N PRO A 154 -16.01 -8.66 16.35
CA PRO A 154 -17.10 -9.26 15.60
C PRO A 154 -16.78 -9.34 14.10
N GLU A 155 -17.14 -10.46 13.48
CA GLU A 155 -16.86 -10.75 12.08
C GLU A 155 -17.28 -9.62 11.12
N ALA A 156 -18.47 -9.05 11.31
CA ALA A 156 -18.96 -7.95 10.48
C ALA A 156 -18.02 -6.72 10.49
N ARG A 157 -17.42 -6.40 11.65
CA ARG A 157 -16.48 -5.27 11.76
C ARG A 157 -15.15 -5.60 11.08
N PHE A 158 -14.64 -6.81 11.30
CA PHE A 158 -13.43 -7.27 10.62
C PHE A 158 -13.58 -7.23 9.10
N ARG A 159 -14.65 -7.82 8.56
CA ARG A 159 -14.94 -7.82 7.12
C ARG A 159 -15.10 -6.41 6.54
N LYS A 160 -15.75 -5.51 7.27
CA LYS A 160 -15.86 -4.09 6.88
C LYS A 160 -14.48 -3.44 6.73
N VAL A 161 -13.62 -3.56 7.73
CA VAL A 161 -12.29 -2.96 7.71
C VAL A 161 -11.41 -3.60 6.63
N LEU A 162 -11.46 -4.92 6.51
CA LEU A 162 -10.77 -5.66 5.47
C LEU A 162 -11.16 -5.19 4.07
N THR A 163 -12.46 -5.01 3.81
CA THR A 163 -12.97 -4.48 2.54
C THR A 163 -12.47 -3.05 2.29
N ALA A 164 -12.46 -2.19 3.30
CA ALA A 164 -11.92 -0.83 3.17
C ALA A 164 -10.42 -0.83 2.83
N MET A 165 -9.63 -1.74 3.43
CA MET A 165 -8.21 -1.90 3.10
C MET A 165 -8.02 -2.38 1.66
N LEU A 166 -8.81 -3.34 1.19
CA LEU A 166 -8.77 -3.81 -0.20
C LEU A 166 -9.13 -2.69 -1.18
N LEU A 167 -10.16 -1.90 -0.88
CA LEU A 167 -10.52 -0.73 -1.70
C LEU A 167 -9.38 0.29 -1.74
N GLY A 168 -8.69 0.53 -0.63
CA GLY A 168 -7.52 1.42 -0.58
C GLY A 168 -6.37 0.92 -1.47
N TRP A 169 -5.99 -0.36 -1.33
CA TRP A 169 -4.87 -0.94 -2.08
C TRP A 169 -5.16 -1.04 -3.59
N TYR A 170 -6.29 -1.65 -3.95
CA TYR A 170 -6.64 -1.85 -5.36
C TYR A 170 -7.13 -0.57 -6.03
N GLY A 171 -7.81 0.32 -5.29
CA GLY A 171 -8.18 1.65 -5.80
C GLY A 171 -6.96 2.52 -6.11
N ALA A 172 -5.87 2.37 -5.36
CA ALA A 172 -4.62 3.06 -5.67
C ALA A 172 -4.05 2.63 -7.03
N LEU A 173 -4.08 1.34 -7.40
CA LEU A 173 -3.62 0.89 -8.73
C LEU A 173 -4.35 1.58 -9.89
N LEU A 174 -5.67 1.76 -9.77
CA LEU A 174 -6.44 2.51 -10.77
C LEU A 174 -5.99 3.97 -10.82
N SER A 175 -5.77 4.57 -9.66
CA SER A 175 -5.33 5.96 -9.57
C SER A 175 -3.92 6.16 -10.14
N TYR A 176 -3.00 5.24 -9.89
CA TYR A 176 -1.64 5.23 -10.45
C TYR A 176 -1.64 5.10 -11.97
N GLN A 177 -2.63 4.40 -12.54
CA GLN A 177 -2.78 4.33 -14.00
C GLN A 177 -3.28 5.65 -14.60
N LEU A 178 -4.14 6.37 -13.87
CA LEU A 178 -4.71 7.65 -14.27
C LEU A 178 -3.74 8.83 -14.07
N PHE A 179 -3.00 8.80 -12.97
CA PHE A 179 -2.06 9.83 -12.54
C PHE A 179 -0.66 9.24 -12.33
N PRO A 180 -0.03 8.71 -13.39
CA PRO A 180 1.29 8.09 -13.29
C PRO A 180 2.32 9.11 -12.82
N ALA A 181 2.91 8.87 -11.66
CA ALA A 181 3.94 9.73 -11.09
C ALA A 181 5.04 8.92 -10.38
N LEU A 182 6.29 9.30 -10.59
CA LEU A 182 7.47 8.67 -9.96
C LEU A 182 7.67 9.18 -8.53
N GLY A 183 7.37 10.44 -8.26
CA GLY A 183 7.63 11.06 -6.96
C GLY A 183 8.98 11.79 -6.88
N PRO A 184 9.14 12.69 -5.90
CA PRO A 184 10.21 13.69 -5.89
C PRO A 184 11.62 13.12 -5.95
N GLU A 185 11.98 12.13 -5.11
CA GLU A 185 13.31 11.51 -5.09
C GLU A 185 13.70 10.90 -6.45
N ARG A 186 12.73 10.27 -7.13
CA ARG A 186 12.95 9.56 -8.40
C ARG A 186 12.87 10.47 -9.63
N PHE A 187 12.09 11.55 -9.55
CA PHE A 187 11.89 12.48 -10.66
C PHE A 187 12.87 13.66 -10.66
N MET A 188 13.24 14.15 -9.47
CA MET A 188 14.11 15.33 -9.29
C MET A 188 15.51 14.94 -8.78
N THR A 189 16.11 13.90 -9.36
CA THR A 189 17.36 13.28 -8.87
C THR A 189 18.53 14.27 -8.75
N ASP A 190 18.57 15.29 -9.60
CA ASP A 190 19.62 16.32 -9.59
C ASP A 190 19.52 17.27 -8.37
N TYR A 191 18.34 17.33 -7.74
CA TYR A 191 18.06 18.20 -6.59
C TYR A 191 17.85 17.42 -5.29
N LEU A 192 17.36 16.18 -5.40
CA LEU A 192 16.83 15.39 -4.29
C LEU A 192 17.53 14.02 -4.21
N ALA A 193 18.77 14.00 -3.72
CA ALA A 193 19.43 12.73 -3.38
C ALA A 193 18.81 12.10 -2.11
N PRO A 194 18.87 10.77 -1.93
CA PRO A 194 18.36 10.12 -0.72
C PRO A 194 18.95 10.75 0.55
N LEU A 195 18.11 11.00 1.56
CA LEU A 195 18.57 11.54 2.85
C LEU A 195 19.35 10.47 3.63
N THR A 196 20.42 10.87 4.31
CA THR A 196 21.21 9.97 5.16
C THR A 196 20.81 10.12 6.63
N GLY A 197 20.80 8.99 7.34
CA GLY A 197 20.59 8.93 8.79
C GLY A 197 21.89 8.70 9.54
N ARG A 198 21.87 8.84 10.86
CA ARG A 198 23.03 8.61 11.74
C ARG A 198 23.21 7.13 12.07
N PHE A 199 22.12 6.36 12.09
CA PHE A 199 22.13 4.98 12.55
C PHE A 199 22.13 3.98 11.38
N PRO A 200 22.79 2.81 11.53
CA PRO A 200 22.81 1.75 10.50
C PRO A 200 21.42 1.23 10.12
N THR A 201 20.43 1.41 10.99
CA THR A 201 19.03 1.07 10.71
C THR A 201 18.51 1.79 9.48
N THR A 202 18.92 3.03 9.24
CA THR A 202 18.51 3.82 8.08
C THR A 202 19.03 3.20 6.78
N GLU A 203 20.31 2.84 6.73
CA GLU A 203 20.89 2.17 5.55
C GLU A 203 20.23 0.81 5.29
N TRP A 204 19.94 0.04 6.34
CA TRP A 204 19.21 -1.22 6.22
C TRP A 204 17.81 -1.02 5.65
N ILE A 205 17.05 -0.04 6.16
CA ILE A 205 15.71 0.30 5.65
C ILE A 205 15.80 0.75 4.20
N GLN A 206 16.75 1.62 3.85
CA GLN A 206 16.95 2.07 2.47
C GLN A 206 17.29 0.90 1.53
N GLY A 207 18.14 -0.04 1.96
CA GLY A 207 18.44 -1.25 1.20
C GLY A 207 17.20 -2.12 0.97
N PHE A 208 16.40 -2.32 2.01
CA PHE A 208 15.13 -3.04 1.93
C PHE A 208 14.15 -2.36 0.96
N LEU A 209 14.01 -1.03 1.05
CA LEU A 209 13.11 -0.27 0.19
C LEU A 209 13.59 -0.28 -1.27
N LYS A 210 14.87 0.00 -1.54
CA LYS A 210 15.44 -0.03 -2.89
C LYS A 210 15.27 -1.37 -3.58
N GLY A 211 15.37 -2.48 -2.84
CA GLY A 211 15.10 -3.83 -3.38
C GLY A 211 13.67 -4.02 -3.89
N ASN A 212 12.73 -3.19 -3.45
CA ASN A 212 11.31 -3.25 -3.80
C ASN A 212 10.84 -2.07 -4.70
N LEU A 213 11.68 -1.05 -4.89
CA LEU A 213 11.37 0.16 -5.65
C LEU A 213 12.07 0.12 -7.01
N ALA A 214 11.45 -0.54 -7.98
CA ALA A 214 11.93 -0.50 -9.35
C ALA A 214 11.70 0.87 -9.99
N SER A 215 12.63 1.31 -10.84
CA SER A 215 12.62 2.66 -11.46
C SER A 215 11.41 2.92 -12.36
N HIS A 216 10.76 1.88 -12.86
CA HIS A 216 9.59 1.97 -13.71
C HIS A 216 8.28 2.13 -12.92
N VAL A 217 8.29 2.02 -11.60
CA VAL A 217 7.09 2.06 -10.75
C VAL A 217 6.60 3.50 -10.62
N ARG A 218 5.33 3.74 -10.93
CA ARG A 218 4.69 5.07 -10.94
C ARG A 218 3.54 5.15 -9.94
N ASP A 219 3.86 5.01 -8.65
CA ASP A 219 2.90 4.83 -7.55
C ASP A 219 2.84 6.01 -6.57
N CYS A 220 3.16 7.22 -7.04
CA CYS A 220 3.22 8.39 -6.18
C CYS A 220 1.82 8.98 -5.86
N VAL A 221 0.83 8.94 -6.76
CA VAL A 221 -0.43 9.68 -6.56
C VAL A 221 -1.68 8.79 -6.68
N PRO A 222 -2.54 8.71 -5.64
CA PRO A 222 -2.36 9.22 -4.27
C PRO A 222 -1.48 8.28 -3.43
N SER A 223 -0.89 8.80 -2.35
CA SER A 223 -0.04 7.97 -1.48
C SER A 223 -0.79 6.83 -0.80
N MET A 224 -0.46 5.59 -1.16
CA MET A 224 -0.96 4.40 -0.47
C MET A 224 -0.47 4.35 0.99
N HIS A 225 0.78 4.74 1.25
CA HIS A 225 1.34 4.81 2.60
C HIS A 225 0.46 5.68 3.51
N THR A 226 0.07 6.86 3.02
CA THR A 226 -0.82 7.78 3.74
C THR A 226 -2.24 7.21 3.85
N GLY A 227 -2.86 6.77 2.74
CA GLY A 227 -4.24 6.30 2.73
C GLY A 227 -4.48 5.09 3.64
N VAL A 228 -3.63 4.07 3.54
CA VAL A 228 -3.74 2.85 4.35
C VAL A 228 -3.41 3.11 5.82
N THR A 229 -2.44 3.99 6.10
CA THR A 229 -2.12 4.41 7.47
C THR A 229 -3.28 5.18 8.10
N MET A 230 -3.93 6.08 7.36
CA MET A 230 -5.13 6.79 7.81
C MET A 230 -6.26 5.80 8.13
N LEU A 231 -6.55 4.85 7.24
CA LEU A 231 -7.54 3.79 7.52
C LEU A 231 -7.16 2.99 8.77
N THR A 232 -5.88 2.67 8.94
CA THR A 232 -5.37 1.94 10.10
C THR A 232 -5.58 2.72 11.40
N LEU A 233 -5.31 4.02 11.39
CA LEU A 233 -5.54 4.91 12.53
C LEU A 233 -7.03 5.06 12.85
N ILE A 234 -7.87 5.30 11.83
CA ILE A 234 -9.31 5.46 11.99
C ILE A 234 -9.93 4.19 12.59
N TYR A 235 -9.65 3.02 12.02
CA TYR A 235 -10.22 1.77 12.51
C TYR A 235 -9.57 1.26 13.79
N GLY A 236 -8.29 1.56 14.00
CA GLY A 236 -7.65 1.39 15.29
C GLY A 236 -8.37 2.19 16.38
N PHE A 237 -8.64 3.47 16.14
CA PHE A 237 -9.34 4.34 17.09
C PHE A 237 -10.74 3.81 17.41
N GLN A 238 -11.47 3.35 16.39
CA GLN A 238 -12.85 2.88 16.50
C GLN A 238 -12.98 1.50 17.15
N TYR A 239 -12.09 0.56 16.83
CA TYR A 239 -12.29 -0.85 17.18
C TYR A 239 -11.15 -1.49 17.99
N GLN A 240 -9.96 -0.89 18.04
CA GLN A 240 -8.77 -1.45 18.72
C GLN A 240 -7.99 -0.34 19.46
N ARG A 241 -8.60 0.24 20.50
CA ARG A 241 -8.11 1.47 21.14
C ARG A 241 -6.67 1.38 21.68
N THR A 242 -6.30 0.25 22.28
CA THR A 242 -4.92 0.03 22.77
C THR A 242 -3.91 0.06 21.63
N PHE A 243 -4.21 -0.60 20.51
CA PHE A 243 -3.36 -0.54 19.32
C PHE A 243 -3.26 0.87 18.77
N PHE A 244 -4.38 1.61 18.70
CA PHE A 244 -4.36 3.01 18.26
C PHE A 244 -3.45 3.88 19.12
N LEU A 245 -3.50 3.77 20.45
CA LEU A 245 -2.65 4.58 21.33
C LEU A 245 -1.15 4.29 21.12
N ILE A 246 -0.80 3.05 20.77
CA ILE A 246 0.58 2.68 20.44
C ILE A 246 0.96 3.17 19.05
N TYR A 247 0.06 3.05 18.08
CA TYR A 247 0.36 3.28 16.66
C TYR A 247 0.10 4.72 16.18
N VAL A 248 -0.61 5.56 16.94
CA VAL A 248 -0.94 6.93 16.51
C VAL A 248 0.30 7.77 16.25
N VAL A 249 1.30 7.68 17.12
CA VAL A 249 2.57 8.42 16.94
C VAL A 249 3.33 7.91 15.70
N PRO A 250 3.70 6.62 15.58
CA PRO A 250 4.43 6.15 14.42
C PRO A 250 3.62 6.27 13.11
N GLY A 251 2.29 6.08 13.15
CA GLY A 251 1.43 6.25 11.99
C GLY A 251 1.29 7.70 11.53
N SER A 252 1.20 8.66 12.45
CA SER A 252 1.22 10.08 12.08
C SER A 252 2.59 10.50 11.55
N LEU A 253 3.68 10.03 12.17
CA LEU A 253 5.02 10.28 11.66
C LEU A 253 5.25 9.65 10.30
N LEU A 254 4.73 8.45 10.04
CA LEU A 254 4.79 7.79 8.72
C LEU A 254 4.21 8.68 7.62
N ILE A 255 3.05 9.30 7.86
CA ILE A 255 2.43 10.22 6.90
C ILE A 255 3.37 11.39 6.62
N LEU A 256 3.97 11.98 7.66
CA LEU A 256 4.96 13.05 7.49
C LEU A 256 6.23 12.56 6.78
N SER A 257 6.67 11.34 7.05
CA SER A 257 7.82 10.71 6.41
C SER A 257 7.65 10.60 4.90
N THR A 258 6.42 10.43 4.39
CA THR A 258 6.18 10.36 2.93
C THR A 258 6.68 11.61 2.21
N MET A 259 6.51 12.79 2.81
CA MET A 259 6.95 14.07 2.27
C MET A 259 8.40 14.36 2.66
N TYR A 260 8.76 14.15 3.94
CA TYR A 260 10.11 14.42 4.43
C TYR A 260 11.19 13.60 3.71
N LEU A 261 10.91 12.31 3.48
CA LEU A 261 11.79 11.39 2.75
C LEU A 261 11.63 11.51 1.22
N GLN A 262 10.94 12.54 0.72
CA GLN A 262 10.83 12.86 -0.70
C GLN A 262 10.16 11.75 -1.54
N GLN A 263 9.30 10.93 -0.92
CA GLN A 263 8.59 9.84 -1.60
C GLN A 263 7.33 10.34 -2.31
N HIS A 264 6.71 11.41 -1.79
CA HIS A 264 5.46 11.97 -2.30
C HIS A 264 5.49 13.50 -2.32
N TYR A 265 4.76 14.08 -3.29
CA TYR A 265 4.42 15.51 -3.30
C TYR A 265 3.43 15.85 -2.17
N VAL A 266 3.29 17.13 -1.81
CA VAL A 266 2.54 17.58 -0.61
C VAL A 266 1.05 17.79 -0.88
#